data_AF-X0XV78-F1
#
_entry.id   AF-X0XV78-F1
#
_cell.length_a   1.000
_cell.length_b   1.000
_cell.length_c   1.000
_cell.angle_alpha   90.00
_cell.angle_beta   90.00
_cell.angle_gamma   90.00
#
_symmetry.space_group_name_H-M   'P 1'
#
loop_
_entity.id
_entity.type
_entity.pdbx_description
1 polymer ?
#
loop_
_entity_poly.entity_id
_entity_poly.type
_entity_poly.pdbx_seq_one_letter_code
_entity_poly.pdbx_strand_id
1 'polypeptide(L)'
;FWQEWFANCCSYEGEHARKVHRSALVLKALTYAPTGAVVAAGTTSLPEWIGEGRNWDYRFTWIRDATLTLTSLVILGSLGEAAAFKGWLERTAAGRPEDLQIMYRVTGERLLAEVELDHLAGHRGSRPVRVGNGAAGQVQLDSYGQLFEAAQGFAAAGGELTASNGEFLTRLAELTVTAWRQPDQGIWEIRDEPRHFVHSKLNCWVALDRAVRMAQAGHVSGPVDRWACERDLLADWLRTEG
;
A
#
# COMPACT_ATOMS: atom_id res chain seq x y z
N PHE A 1 -27.30 5.05 -3.63
CA PHE A 1 -25.89 4.64 -3.49
C PHE A 1 -24.90 5.81 -3.50
N TRP A 2 -24.42 6.34 -4.64
CA TRP A 2 -23.30 7.31 -4.62
C TRP A 2 -23.56 8.58 -3.81
N GLN A 3 -24.76 9.17 -3.94
CA GLN A 3 -25.16 10.34 -3.14
C GLN A 3 -25.21 10.02 -1.64
N GLU A 4 -25.66 8.83 -1.29
CA GLU A 4 -25.78 8.35 0.10
C GLU A 4 -24.41 8.02 0.71
N TRP A 5 -23.56 7.29 -0.02
CA TRP A 5 -22.16 7.07 0.36
C TRP A 5 -21.46 8.40 0.61
N PHE A 6 -21.61 9.34 -0.34
CA PHE A 6 -20.99 10.65 -0.24
C PHE A 6 -21.48 11.44 0.98
N ALA A 7 -22.78 11.45 1.25
CA ALA A 7 -23.37 12.10 2.42
C ALA A 7 -22.85 11.53 3.75
N ASN A 8 -22.48 10.26 3.78
CA ASN A 8 -21.98 9.58 4.99
C ASN A 8 -20.45 9.67 5.16
N CYS A 9 -19.70 9.86 4.07
CA CYS A 9 -18.24 9.64 4.04
C CYS A 9 -17.41 10.89 3.81
N CYS A 10 -18.01 12.07 3.58
CA CYS A 10 -17.24 13.27 3.25
C CYS A 10 -17.78 14.49 4.01
N SER A 11 -17.24 14.71 5.21
CA SER A 11 -17.55 15.88 6.05
C SER A 11 -16.69 17.11 5.72
N TYR A 12 -15.84 17.03 4.69
CA TYR A 12 -14.91 18.11 4.36
C TYR A 12 -15.63 19.28 3.65
N GLU A 13 -15.67 20.43 4.32
CA GLU A 13 -16.30 21.68 3.83
C GLU A 13 -15.29 22.83 3.60
N GLY A 14 -13.99 22.54 3.63
CA GLY A 14 -12.95 23.55 3.44
C GLY A 14 -12.87 24.13 2.02
N GLU A 15 -11.97 25.09 1.81
CA GLU A 15 -11.81 25.85 0.55
C GLU A 15 -11.73 24.98 -0.71
N HIS A 16 -11.19 23.76 -0.60
CA HIS A 16 -10.98 22.86 -1.74
C HIS A 16 -12.04 21.76 -1.85
N ALA A 17 -13.22 21.92 -1.25
CA ALA A 17 -14.26 20.89 -1.13
C ALA A 17 -14.52 20.16 -2.45
N ARG A 18 -14.77 20.90 -3.55
CA ARG A 18 -15.02 20.30 -4.88
C ARG A 18 -13.91 19.35 -5.35
N LYS A 19 -12.64 19.70 -5.12
CA LYS A 19 -11.49 18.86 -5.52
C LYS A 19 -11.40 17.62 -4.63
N VAL A 20 -11.52 17.79 -3.32
CA VAL A 20 -11.52 16.68 -2.34
C VAL A 20 -12.65 15.69 -2.64
N HIS A 21 -13.86 16.20 -2.85
CA HIS A 21 -15.04 15.39 -3.15
C HIS A 21 -14.88 14.60 -4.45
N ARG A 22 -14.36 15.23 -5.50
CA ARG A 22 -14.09 14.55 -6.77
C ARG A 22 -13.04 13.46 -6.61
N SER A 23 -11.96 13.73 -5.88
CA SER A 23 -10.91 12.74 -5.61
C SER A 23 -11.44 11.56 -4.79
N ALA A 24 -12.23 11.82 -3.74
CA ALA A 24 -12.84 10.77 -2.92
C ALA A 24 -13.74 9.83 -3.74
N LEU A 25 -14.53 10.39 -4.66
CA LEU A 25 -15.35 9.59 -5.58
C LEU A 25 -14.50 8.71 -6.50
N VAL A 26 -13.37 9.24 -7.01
CA VAL A 26 -12.45 8.46 -7.85
C VAL A 26 -11.82 7.33 -7.05
N LEU A 27 -11.29 7.61 -5.86
CA LEU A 27 -10.70 6.61 -4.97
C LEU A 27 -11.70 5.50 -4.61
N LYS A 28 -12.94 5.87 -4.27
CA LYS A 28 -14.02 4.92 -4.02
C LYS A 28 -14.38 4.09 -5.26
N ALA A 29 -14.32 4.67 -6.46
CA ALA A 29 -14.57 3.96 -7.71
C ALA A 29 -13.47 2.96 -8.07
N LEU A 30 -12.25 3.12 -7.52
CA LEU A 30 -11.15 2.17 -7.66
C LEU A 30 -11.24 1.00 -6.65
N THR A 31 -12.19 1.03 -5.72
CA THR A 31 -12.44 -0.09 -4.80
C THR A 31 -13.32 -1.17 -5.48
N TYR A 32 -12.80 -2.39 -5.59
CA TYR A 32 -13.55 -3.55 -6.03
C TYR A 32 -14.47 -4.04 -4.90
N ALA A 33 -15.74 -3.62 -4.96
CA ALA A 33 -16.74 -3.83 -3.92
C ALA A 33 -16.88 -5.29 -3.42
N PRO A 34 -16.79 -6.34 -4.27
CA PRO A 34 -16.96 -7.72 -3.80
C PRO A 34 -15.89 -8.18 -2.82
N THR A 35 -14.67 -7.64 -2.91
CA THR A 35 -13.55 -8.13 -2.08
C THR A 35 -13.02 -7.07 -1.12
N GLY A 36 -13.14 -5.78 -1.45
CA GLY A 36 -12.51 -4.68 -0.73
C GLY A 36 -11.13 -4.29 -1.27
N ALA A 37 -10.65 -4.97 -2.32
CA ALA A 37 -9.39 -4.63 -2.97
C ALA A 37 -9.46 -3.26 -3.65
N VAL A 38 -8.36 -2.51 -3.67
CA VAL A 38 -8.28 -1.19 -4.33
C VAL A 38 -7.27 -1.29 -5.46
N VAL A 39 -7.65 -0.96 -6.69
CA VAL A 39 -6.69 -0.96 -7.82
C VAL A 39 -5.94 0.36 -7.90
N ALA A 40 -4.69 0.33 -8.35
CA ALA A 40 -3.90 1.56 -8.53
C ALA A 40 -4.52 2.47 -9.60
N ALA A 41 -5.02 1.91 -10.70
CA ALA A 41 -5.83 2.62 -11.68
C ALA A 41 -6.77 1.70 -12.47
N GLY A 42 -7.84 2.27 -13.03
CA GLY A 42 -8.76 1.59 -13.94
C GLY A 42 -8.23 1.40 -15.37
N THR A 43 -6.92 1.47 -15.57
CA THR A 43 -6.27 1.58 -16.88
C THR A 43 -5.09 0.64 -17.02
N THR A 44 -4.80 0.26 -18.26
CA THR A 44 -3.59 -0.47 -18.62
C THR A 44 -2.90 0.21 -19.79
N SER A 45 -1.57 0.18 -19.79
CA SER A 45 -0.71 0.62 -20.89
C SER A 45 -0.94 2.07 -21.33
N LEU A 46 -1.39 2.92 -20.41
CA LEU A 46 -1.34 4.35 -20.65
C LEU A 46 0.11 4.81 -20.43
N PRO A 47 0.68 5.59 -21.36
CA PRO A 47 2.06 6.00 -21.27
C PRO A 47 2.26 7.04 -20.19
N GLU A 48 3.33 6.90 -19.39
CA GLU A 48 3.83 8.00 -18.54
C GLU A 48 4.18 9.22 -19.40
N TRP A 49 4.80 8.96 -20.56
CA TRP A 49 5.17 9.95 -21.58
C TRP A 49 4.82 9.41 -22.97
N ILE A 50 4.07 10.18 -23.76
CA ILE A 50 3.61 9.73 -25.09
C ILE A 50 4.81 9.33 -25.95
N GLY A 51 4.77 8.12 -26.49
CA GLY A 51 5.83 7.54 -27.31
C GLY A 51 6.95 6.83 -26.53
N GLU A 52 6.99 6.92 -25.20
CA GLU A 52 7.94 6.16 -24.39
C GLU A 52 7.47 4.73 -24.07
N GLY A 53 8.38 3.93 -23.51
CA GLY A 53 8.16 2.51 -23.21
C GLY A 53 7.60 2.22 -21.81
N ARG A 54 7.37 3.23 -20.96
CA ARG A 54 6.83 3.07 -19.60
C ARG A 54 5.30 3.08 -19.62
N ASN A 55 4.75 1.95 -20.09
CA ASN A 55 3.33 1.73 -20.30
C ASN A 55 2.93 0.47 -19.51
N TRP A 56 2.51 0.65 -18.25
CA TRP A 56 2.26 -0.45 -17.31
C TRP A 56 0.77 -0.76 -17.15
N ASP A 57 0.45 -1.97 -16.73
CA ASP A 57 -0.90 -2.36 -16.32
C ASP A 57 -1.09 -2.02 -14.83
N TYR A 58 -1.97 -1.06 -14.54
CA TYR A 58 -2.22 -0.55 -13.19
C TYR A 58 -3.50 -1.11 -12.56
N ARG A 59 -4.15 -2.11 -13.19
CA ARG A 59 -5.41 -2.70 -12.73
C ARG A 59 -5.26 -3.69 -11.57
N PHE A 60 -4.12 -3.67 -10.89
CA PHE A 60 -3.81 -4.53 -9.75
C PHE A 60 -3.87 -3.73 -8.44
N THR A 61 -3.95 -4.46 -7.33
CA THR A 61 -3.94 -3.89 -5.98
C THR A 61 -2.53 -3.92 -5.44
N TRP A 62 -1.86 -2.76 -5.52
CA TRP A 62 -0.62 -2.53 -4.79
C TRP A 62 -0.91 -2.25 -3.33
N ILE A 63 -0.10 -2.81 -2.43
CA ILE A 63 -0.22 -2.55 -0.99
C ILE A 63 -0.03 -1.05 -0.72
N ARG A 64 0.95 -0.42 -1.35
CA ARG A 64 1.18 1.02 -1.28
C ARG A 64 -0.03 1.85 -1.70
N ASP A 65 -0.48 1.67 -2.94
CA ASP A 65 -1.53 2.50 -3.52
C ASP A 65 -2.86 2.32 -2.78
N ALA A 66 -3.14 1.09 -2.35
CA ALA A 66 -4.31 0.78 -1.53
C ALA A 66 -4.22 1.44 -0.15
N THR A 67 -3.11 1.32 0.57
CA THR A 67 -2.96 1.93 1.90
C THR A 67 -3.04 3.46 1.85
N LEU A 68 -2.44 4.12 0.85
CA LEU A 68 -2.57 5.56 0.64
C LEU A 68 -4.02 5.98 0.34
N THR A 69 -4.72 5.22 -0.50
CA THR A 69 -6.13 5.43 -0.80
C THR A 69 -6.98 5.31 0.46
N LEU A 70 -6.76 4.27 1.26
CA LEU A 70 -7.54 4.00 2.45
C LEU A 70 -7.28 5.00 3.56
N THR A 71 -6.02 5.41 3.78
CA THR A 71 -5.70 6.50 4.71
C THR A 71 -6.43 7.78 4.32
N SER A 72 -6.47 8.11 3.02
CA SER A 72 -7.22 9.28 2.53
C SER A 72 -8.72 9.16 2.79
N LEU A 73 -9.30 7.98 2.58
CA LEU A 73 -10.73 7.72 2.82
C LEU A 73 -11.08 7.71 4.31
N VAL A 74 -10.23 7.15 5.17
CA VAL A 74 -10.37 7.15 6.62
C VAL A 74 -10.34 8.59 7.16
N ILE A 75 -9.43 9.43 6.68
CA ILE A 75 -9.36 10.87 7.04
C ILE A 75 -10.69 11.59 6.72
N LEU A 76 -11.38 11.19 5.65
CA LEU A 76 -12.68 11.77 5.27
C LEU A 76 -13.87 11.20 6.07
N GLY A 77 -13.67 10.15 6.86
CA GLY A 77 -14.69 9.48 7.66
C GLY A 77 -15.19 8.16 7.07
N SER A 78 -14.58 7.69 5.98
CA SER A 78 -14.98 6.47 5.27
C SER A 78 -14.23 5.24 5.81
N LEU A 79 -14.76 4.63 6.87
CA LEU A 79 -14.14 3.46 7.52
C LEU A 79 -14.47 2.12 6.84
N GLY A 80 -15.58 2.04 6.11
CA GLY A 80 -16.08 0.80 5.53
C GLY A 80 -15.10 0.18 4.51
N GLU A 81 -14.46 1.02 3.71
CA GLU A 81 -13.48 0.61 2.70
C GLU A 81 -12.21 0.08 3.35
N ALA A 82 -11.74 0.73 4.43
CA ALA A 82 -10.59 0.25 5.19
C ALA A 82 -10.89 -1.09 5.89
N ALA A 83 -12.09 -1.25 6.45
CA ALA A 83 -12.53 -2.50 7.04
C ALA A 83 -12.60 -3.64 6.01
N ALA A 84 -13.11 -3.35 4.80
CA ALA A 84 -13.19 -4.30 3.70
C ALA A 84 -11.80 -4.70 3.18
N PHE A 85 -10.90 -3.73 2.98
CA PHE A 85 -9.52 -4.00 2.57
C PHE A 85 -8.75 -4.80 3.61
N LYS A 86 -8.91 -4.50 4.91
CA LYS A 86 -8.34 -5.30 5.99
C LYS A 86 -8.71 -6.78 5.85
N GLY A 87 -10.00 -7.06 5.65
CA GLY A 87 -10.47 -8.44 5.42
C GLY A 87 -9.94 -9.05 4.11
N TRP A 88 -9.74 -8.25 3.06
CA TRP A 88 -9.10 -8.71 1.82
C TRP A 88 -7.63 -9.08 2.05
N LEU A 89 -6.88 -8.24 2.76
CA LEU A 89 -5.47 -8.46 3.06
C LEU A 89 -5.29 -9.72 3.92
N GLU A 90 -6.12 -9.91 4.93
CA GLU A 90 -6.14 -11.14 5.75
C GLU A 90 -6.29 -12.41 4.90
N ARG A 91 -7.21 -12.40 3.93
CA ARG A 91 -7.44 -13.54 3.02
C ARG A 91 -6.30 -13.74 2.03
N THR A 92 -5.63 -12.67 1.61
CA THR A 92 -4.64 -12.69 0.51
C THR A 92 -3.21 -12.95 0.99
N ALA A 93 -2.85 -12.42 2.17
CA ALA A 93 -1.51 -12.52 2.73
C ALA A 93 -1.18 -13.90 3.34
N ALA A 94 -2.06 -14.91 3.19
CA ALA A 94 -1.91 -16.24 3.78
C ALA A 94 -1.58 -16.24 5.30
N GLY A 95 -1.89 -15.15 6.00
CA GLY A 95 -1.59 -14.93 7.42
C GLY A 95 -0.11 -14.71 7.75
N ARG A 96 0.78 -14.58 6.77
CA ARG A 96 2.23 -14.48 6.98
C ARG A 96 2.83 -13.27 6.27
N PRO A 97 3.43 -12.31 7.01
CA PRO A 97 4.11 -11.17 6.41
C PRO A 97 5.23 -11.52 5.43
N GLU A 98 5.91 -12.67 5.62
CA GLU A 98 6.97 -13.11 4.71
C GLU A 98 6.45 -13.52 3.33
N ASP A 99 5.17 -13.87 3.25
CA ASP A 99 4.48 -14.25 2.01
C ASP A 99 3.76 -13.05 1.36
N LEU A 100 3.95 -11.83 1.89
CA LEU A 100 3.40 -10.60 1.34
C LEU A 100 4.14 -10.23 0.04
N GLN A 101 3.36 -10.05 -1.03
CA GLN A 101 3.81 -9.46 -2.28
C GLN A 101 3.40 -7.99 -2.31
N ILE A 102 4.07 -7.24 -3.18
CA ILE A 102 3.81 -5.81 -3.32
C ILE A 102 2.46 -5.53 -4.00
N MET A 103 1.99 -6.48 -4.82
CA MET A 103 0.75 -6.33 -5.57
C MET A 103 0.05 -7.67 -5.86
N TYR A 104 -1.27 -7.59 -6.07
CA TYR A 104 -2.15 -8.75 -6.32
C TYR A 104 -3.27 -8.41 -7.30
N ARG A 105 -3.93 -9.44 -7.85
CA ARG A 105 -5.26 -9.25 -8.47
C ARG A 105 -6.28 -8.87 -7.40
N VAL A 106 -7.41 -8.28 -7.83
CA VAL A 106 -8.51 -7.88 -6.93
C VAL A 106 -9.11 -9.05 -6.13
N THR A 107 -8.93 -10.27 -6.61
CA THR A 107 -9.36 -11.53 -5.99
C THR A 107 -8.25 -12.24 -5.20
N GLY A 108 -7.06 -11.65 -5.12
CA GLY A 108 -5.94 -12.11 -4.29
C GLY A 108 -4.92 -13.01 -5.01
N GLU A 109 -5.09 -13.27 -6.32
CA GLU A 109 -4.13 -14.08 -7.07
C GLU A 109 -2.77 -13.38 -7.20
N ARG A 110 -1.72 -14.20 -7.09
CA ARG A 110 -0.31 -13.81 -7.03
C ARG A 110 0.39 -13.74 -8.38
N LEU A 111 -0.10 -14.51 -9.35
CA LEU A 111 0.54 -14.63 -10.67
C LEU A 111 0.08 -13.51 -11.60
N LEU A 112 0.98 -12.55 -11.83
CA LEU A 112 0.75 -11.37 -12.67
C LEU A 112 1.68 -11.34 -13.89
N ALA A 113 1.79 -12.47 -14.60
CA ALA A 113 2.66 -12.59 -15.77
C ALA A 113 2.49 -11.42 -16.74
N GLU A 114 3.59 -10.72 -17.01
CA GLU A 114 3.65 -9.59 -17.93
C GLU A 114 3.77 -10.11 -19.37
N VAL A 115 2.90 -9.61 -20.25
CA VAL A 115 2.85 -9.99 -21.66
C VAL A 115 2.71 -8.72 -22.51
N GLU A 116 3.55 -8.59 -23.54
CA GLU A 116 3.43 -7.53 -24.54
C GLU A 116 2.47 -7.95 -25.66
N LEU A 117 1.59 -7.03 -26.06
CA LEU A 117 0.54 -7.24 -27.05
C LEU A 117 0.89 -6.52 -28.36
N ASP A 118 1.77 -7.11 -29.17
CA ASP A 118 2.34 -6.48 -30.36
C ASP A 118 1.35 -6.13 -31.47
N HIS A 119 0.16 -6.73 -31.43
CA HIS A 119 -0.92 -6.48 -32.38
C HIS A 119 -1.71 -5.18 -32.08
N LEU A 120 -1.47 -4.54 -30.93
CA LEU A 120 -2.13 -3.29 -30.56
C LEU A 120 -1.23 -2.09 -30.82
N ALA A 121 -1.80 -1.04 -31.40
CA ALA A 121 -1.08 0.20 -31.69
C ALA A 121 -0.75 1.04 -30.44
N GLY A 122 -1.48 0.82 -29.34
CA GLY A 122 -1.32 1.56 -28.09
C GLY A 122 -1.88 2.98 -28.11
N HIS A 123 -1.97 3.61 -26.94
CA HIS A 123 -2.55 4.94 -26.81
C HIS A 123 -1.69 5.98 -27.53
N ARG A 124 -2.27 6.68 -28.52
CA ARG A 124 -1.56 7.65 -29.37
C ARG A 124 -0.29 7.07 -30.02
N GLY A 125 -0.31 5.78 -30.36
CA GLY A 125 0.84 5.08 -30.96
C GLY A 125 1.95 4.70 -29.96
N SER A 126 1.73 4.90 -28.65
CA SER A 126 2.73 4.59 -27.63
C SER A 126 2.82 3.07 -27.41
N ARG A 127 4.02 2.53 -27.58
CA ARG A 127 4.32 1.10 -27.48
C ARG A 127 5.40 0.85 -26.41
N PRO A 128 5.43 -0.35 -25.82
CA PRO A 128 4.52 -1.47 -26.07
C PRO A 128 3.22 -1.35 -25.27
N VAL A 129 2.23 -2.15 -25.66
CA VAL A 129 1.03 -2.39 -24.86
C VAL A 129 1.27 -3.65 -24.04
N ARG A 130 1.11 -3.57 -22.72
CA ARG A 130 1.34 -4.67 -21.78
C ARG A 130 0.08 -5.02 -21.01
N VAL A 131 -0.02 -6.29 -20.63
CA VAL A 131 -0.95 -6.76 -19.60
C VAL A 131 -0.18 -7.55 -18.57
N GLY A 132 -0.62 -7.51 -17.30
CA GLY A 132 0.22 -8.02 -16.21
C GLY A 132 1.28 -7.01 -15.78
N ASN A 133 2.06 -7.36 -14.77
CA ASN A 133 3.08 -6.46 -14.24
C ASN A 133 4.25 -7.23 -13.62
N GLY A 134 5.44 -7.01 -14.18
CA GLY A 134 6.67 -7.69 -13.78
C GLY A 134 7.17 -7.34 -12.36
N ALA A 135 6.64 -6.29 -11.72
CA ALA A 135 7.08 -5.91 -10.38
C ALA A 135 6.51 -6.82 -9.28
N ALA A 136 5.57 -7.73 -9.58
CA ALA A 136 4.93 -8.60 -8.57
C ALA A 136 5.89 -9.50 -7.78
N GLY A 137 7.08 -9.76 -8.32
CA GLY A 137 8.15 -10.52 -7.65
C GLY A 137 9.23 -9.65 -6.98
N GLN A 138 9.10 -8.33 -7.03
CA GLN A 138 10.08 -7.42 -6.42
C GLN A 138 9.88 -7.31 -4.91
N VAL A 139 10.95 -6.94 -4.22
CA VAL A 139 10.92 -6.58 -2.80
C VAL A 139 10.75 -5.08 -2.68
N GLN A 140 9.74 -4.65 -1.93
CA GLN A 140 9.51 -3.26 -1.54
C GLN A 140 9.35 -3.17 -0.03
N LEU A 141 10.34 -2.57 0.63
CA LEU A 141 10.32 -2.47 2.08
C LEU A 141 9.40 -1.33 2.57
N ASP A 142 9.05 -0.39 1.70
CA ASP A 142 8.16 0.72 2.06
C ASP A 142 6.73 0.28 2.38
N SER A 143 6.28 -0.84 1.82
CA SER A 143 4.96 -1.43 2.11
C SER A 143 4.76 -1.74 3.59
N TYR A 144 5.82 -2.00 4.37
CA TYR A 144 5.70 -2.31 5.79
C TYR A 144 5.24 -1.09 6.58
N GLY A 145 5.87 0.06 6.35
CA GLY A 145 5.50 1.32 6.99
C GLY A 145 4.09 1.75 6.64
N GLN A 146 3.72 1.60 5.36
CA GLN A 146 2.41 1.96 4.85
C GLN A 146 1.28 1.11 5.46
N LEU A 147 1.50 -0.19 5.65
CA LEU A 147 0.54 -1.07 6.34
C LEU A 147 0.35 -0.66 7.81
N PHE A 148 1.45 -0.35 8.51
CA PHE A 148 1.39 0.13 9.88
C PHE A 148 0.67 1.48 10.00
N GLU A 149 0.95 2.41 9.07
CA GLU A 149 0.29 3.71 9.02
C GLU A 149 -1.22 3.57 8.81
N ALA A 150 -1.62 2.75 7.83
CA ALA A 150 -3.03 2.49 7.55
C ALA A 150 -3.72 1.80 8.73
N ALA A 151 -3.07 0.83 9.38
CA ALA A 151 -3.62 0.13 10.53
C ALA A 151 -3.80 1.05 11.74
N GLN A 152 -2.79 1.88 12.05
CA GLN A 152 -2.90 2.84 13.14
C GLN A 152 -3.97 3.90 12.84
N GLY A 153 -4.00 4.45 11.63
CA GLY A 153 -5.00 5.43 11.23
C GLY A 153 -6.43 4.87 11.31
N PHE A 154 -6.62 3.62 10.86
CA PHE A 154 -7.90 2.92 10.99
C PHE A 154 -8.32 2.74 12.44
N ALA A 155 -7.41 2.29 13.31
CA ALA A 155 -7.68 2.13 14.74
C ALA A 155 -8.00 3.46 15.43
N ALA A 156 -7.23 4.51 15.15
CA ALA A 156 -7.42 5.85 15.70
C ALA A 156 -8.76 6.47 15.31
N ALA A 157 -9.29 6.11 14.14
CA ALA A 157 -10.59 6.55 13.66
C ALA A 157 -11.76 5.69 14.17
N GLY A 158 -11.52 4.75 15.10
CA GLY A 158 -12.55 3.90 15.71
C GLY A 158 -12.77 2.56 15.01
N GLY A 159 -11.91 2.21 14.05
CA GLY A 159 -11.91 0.89 13.41
C GLY A 159 -11.38 -0.20 14.34
N GLU A 160 -11.99 -1.39 14.27
CA GLU A 160 -11.58 -2.52 15.09
C GLU A 160 -10.45 -3.35 14.43
N LEU A 161 -9.31 -3.44 15.12
CA LEU A 161 -8.26 -4.40 14.80
C LEU A 161 -8.48 -5.68 15.61
N THR A 162 -8.63 -6.80 14.91
CA THR A 162 -8.80 -8.12 15.54
C THR A 162 -7.49 -8.64 16.12
N ALA A 163 -7.55 -9.67 16.95
CA ALA A 163 -6.34 -10.35 17.45
C ALA A 163 -5.44 -10.87 16.31
N SER A 164 -6.02 -11.37 15.21
CA SER A 164 -5.30 -11.80 14.02
C SER A 164 -4.57 -10.63 13.34
N ASN A 165 -5.18 -9.44 13.30
CA ASN A 165 -4.50 -8.24 12.81
C ASN A 165 -3.31 -7.87 13.68
N GLY A 166 -3.50 -7.89 15.00
CA GLY A 166 -2.42 -7.62 15.95
C GLY A 166 -1.25 -8.58 15.76
N GLU A 167 -1.52 -9.88 15.63
CA GLU A 167 -0.50 -10.90 15.40
C GLU A 167 0.23 -10.72 14.05
N PHE A 168 -0.51 -10.41 12.98
CA PHE A 168 0.09 -10.11 11.67
C PHE A 168 1.04 -8.90 11.77
N LEU A 169 0.60 -7.82 12.42
CA LEU A 169 1.41 -6.62 12.60
C LEU A 169 2.63 -6.88 13.49
N THR A 170 2.50 -7.67 14.56
CA THR A 170 3.64 -8.13 15.38
C THR A 170 4.70 -8.80 14.52
N ARG A 171 4.30 -9.76 13.68
CA ARG A 171 5.22 -10.48 12.80
C ARG A 171 5.82 -9.55 11.74
N LEU A 172 5.05 -8.59 11.24
CA LEU A 172 5.53 -7.58 10.29
C LEU A 172 6.58 -6.65 10.92
N ALA A 173 6.45 -6.29 12.19
CA ALA A 173 7.48 -5.55 12.93
C ALA A 173 8.77 -6.37 13.06
N GLU A 174 8.68 -7.65 13.43
CA GLU A 174 9.84 -8.55 13.50
C GLU A 174 10.51 -8.73 12.12
N LEU A 175 9.71 -8.87 11.05
CA LEU A 175 10.23 -8.90 9.68
C LEU A 175 10.96 -7.60 9.35
N THR A 176 10.39 -6.44 9.71
CA THR A 176 11.01 -5.13 9.48
C THR A 176 12.38 -5.01 10.17
N VAL A 177 12.49 -5.47 11.42
CA VAL A 177 13.77 -5.49 12.17
C VAL A 177 14.88 -6.22 11.38
N THR A 178 14.53 -7.32 10.73
CA THR A 178 15.51 -8.14 9.98
C THR A 178 15.73 -7.66 8.55
N ALA A 179 14.71 -7.08 7.92
CA ALA A 179 14.74 -6.72 6.50
C ALA A 179 15.28 -5.30 6.24
N TRP A 180 15.20 -4.37 7.20
CA TRP A 180 15.53 -2.97 6.91
C TRP A 180 16.97 -2.75 6.45
N ARG A 181 17.91 -3.64 6.82
CA ARG A 181 19.32 -3.58 6.38
C ARG A 181 19.57 -4.13 4.97
N GLN A 182 18.54 -4.62 4.28
CA GLN A 182 18.66 -5.19 2.93
C GLN A 182 18.32 -4.14 1.86
N PRO A 183 18.95 -4.14 0.68
CA PRO A 183 18.51 -3.30 -0.42
C PRO A 183 17.15 -3.78 -0.99
N ASP A 184 16.43 -2.90 -1.66
CA ASP A 184 15.11 -3.17 -2.26
C ASP A 184 14.94 -2.45 -3.61
N GLN A 185 13.77 -2.58 -4.24
CA GLN A 185 13.48 -1.95 -5.55
C GLN A 185 12.81 -0.57 -5.44
N GLY A 186 12.59 -0.10 -4.21
CA GLY A 186 12.05 1.22 -3.93
C GLY A 186 10.63 1.44 -4.44
N ILE A 187 10.12 2.66 -4.21
CA ILE A 187 8.75 3.04 -4.59
C ILE A 187 8.52 3.03 -6.11
N TRP A 188 9.58 3.19 -6.90
CA TRP A 188 9.51 3.25 -8.36
C TRP A 188 9.71 1.91 -9.06
N GLU A 189 9.84 0.81 -8.30
CA GLU A 189 9.85 -0.56 -8.88
C GLU A 189 10.92 -0.72 -9.95
N ILE A 190 12.09 -0.16 -9.66
CA ILE A 190 13.17 -0.10 -10.63
C ILE A 190 13.52 -1.52 -11.08
N ARG A 191 13.84 -1.68 -12.38
CA ARG A 191 14.09 -3.00 -12.99
C ARG A 191 15.58 -3.39 -13.02
N ASP A 192 16.41 -2.68 -12.27
CA ASP A 192 17.84 -2.89 -12.07
C ASP A 192 18.15 -3.52 -10.70
N GLU A 193 19.42 -3.51 -10.32
CA GLU A 193 19.88 -4.09 -9.05
C GLU A 193 19.28 -3.35 -7.84
N PRO A 194 18.81 -4.07 -6.80
CA PRO A 194 18.29 -3.47 -5.58
C PRO A 194 19.28 -2.49 -4.93
N ARG A 195 18.77 -1.42 -4.29
CA ARG A 195 19.58 -0.40 -3.60
C ARG A 195 19.00 -0.02 -2.25
N HIS A 196 19.78 0.71 -1.46
CA HIS A 196 19.28 1.33 -0.24
C HIS A 196 18.56 2.64 -0.58
N PHE A 197 17.23 2.60 -0.63
CA PHE A 197 16.42 3.79 -0.84
C PHE A 197 16.04 4.45 0.47
N VAL A 198 16.29 5.77 0.57
CA VAL A 198 15.89 6.61 1.71
C VAL A 198 14.41 6.47 2.01
N HIS A 199 13.56 6.52 0.97
CA HIS A 199 12.11 6.35 1.12
C HIS A 199 11.74 4.99 1.75
N SER A 200 12.37 3.91 1.31
CA SER A 200 12.15 2.57 1.85
C SER A 200 12.60 2.48 3.31
N LYS A 201 13.78 3.05 3.65
CA LYS A 201 14.29 3.06 5.03
C LYS A 201 13.44 3.92 5.95
N LEU A 202 12.96 5.05 5.47
CA LEU A 202 12.03 5.89 6.22
C LEU A 202 10.73 5.13 6.53
N ASN A 203 10.19 4.37 5.58
CA ASN A 203 8.99 3.58 5.84
C ASN A 203 9.25 2.38 6.76
N CYS A 204 10.44 1.75 6.72
CA CYS A 204 10.82 0.79 7.76
C CYS A 204 10.89 1.44 9.15
N TRP A 205 11.38 2.68 9.24
CA TRP A 205 11.38 3.45 10.49
C TRP A 205 9.96 3.71 10.97
N VAL A 206 9.07 4.14 10.06
CA VAL A 206 7.64 4.32 10.35
C VAL A 206 7.05 3.02 10.88
N ALA A 207 7.29 1.87 10.23
CA ALA A 207 6.78 0.58 10.69
C ALA A 207 7.16 0.30 12.15
N LEU A 208 8.42 0.50 12.54
CA LEU A 208 8.88 0.27 13.91
C LEU A 208 8.36 1.32 14.90
N ASP A 209 8.31 2.61 14.53
CA ASP A 209 7.71 3.67 15.36
C ASP A 209 6.23 3.39 15.64
N ARG A 210 5.47 3.02 14.60
CA ARG A 210 4.05 2.67 14.72
C ARG A 210 3.86 1.37 15.52
N ALA A 211 4.70 0.35 15.33
CA ALA A 211 4.65 -0.88 16.12
C ALA A 211 4.77 -0.62 17.62
N VAL A 212 5.72 0.23 18.03
CA VAL A 212 5.90 0.63 19.44
C VAL A 212 4.65 1.33 19.97
N ARG A 213 4.11 2.32 19.23
CA ARG A 213 2.91 3.07 19.65
C ARG A 213 1.67 2.17 19.72
N MET A 214 1.48 1.30 18.73
CA MET A 214 0.36 0.37 18.69
C MET A 214 0.45 -0.69 19.79
N ALA A 215 1.66 -1.08 20.20
CA ALA A 215 1.83 -1.96 21.35
C ALA A 215 1.46 -1.29 22.67
N GLN A 216 1.83 -0.02 22.87
CA GLN A 216 1.40 0.78 24.03
C GLN A 216 -0.12 0.95 24.07
N ALA A 217 -0.78 1.04 22.92
CA ALA A 217 -2.22 1.10 22.79
C ALA A 217 -2.93 -0.27 22.90
N GLY A 218 -2.19 -1.37 23.05
CA GLY A 218 -2.74 -2.72 23.18
C GLY A 218 -3.22 -3.37 21.87
N HIS A 219 -2.91 -2.79 20.71
CA HIS A 219 -3.27 -3.34 19.40
C HIS A 219 -2.30 -4.39 18.89
N VAL A 220 -1.06 -4.37 19.38
CA VAL A 220 0.05 -5.24 18.94
C VAL A 220 0.78 -5.73 20.19
N SER A 221 1.37 -6.93 20.15
CA SER A 221 2.15 -7.48 21.26
C SER A 221 3.51 -8.00 20.77
N GLY A 222 4.60 -7.77 21.50
CA GLY A 222 5.93 -8.22 21.05
C GLY A 222 7.08 -7.56 21.80
N PRO A 223 8.34 -7.75 21.36
CA PRO A 223 9.53 -7.20 22.03
C PRO A 223 9.67 -5.70 21.75
N VAL A 224 8.83 -4.88 22.38
CA VAL A 224 8.74 -3.42 22.15
C VAL A 224 10.09 -2.71 22.32
N ASP A 225 10.90 -3.11 23.31
CA ASP A 225 12.23 -2.54 23.53
C ASP A 225 13.18 -2.78 22.34
N ARG A 226 13.08 -3.96 21.70
CA ARG A 226 13.85 -4.28 20.49
C ARG A 226 13.39 -3.43 19.31
N TRP A 227 12.08 -3.27 19.13
CA TRP A 227 11.54 -2.42 18.06
C TRP A 227 11.97 -0.96 18.24
N ALA A 228 11.95 -0.44 19.47
CA ALA A 228 12.41 0.90 19.78
C ALA A 228 13.90 1.08 19.49
N CYS A 229 14.74 0.11 19.90
CA CYS A 229 16.17 0.13 19.62
C CYS A 229 16.46 0.14 18.11
N GLU A 230 15.83 -0.74 17.34
CA GLU A 230 16.02 -0.81 15.88
C GLU A 230 15.47 0.41 15.15
N ARG A 231 14.35 0.98 15.62
CA ARG A 231 13.84 2.27 15.15
C ARG A 231 14.88 3.38 15.33
N ASP A 232 15.52 3.44 16.50
CA ASP A 232 16.49 4.50 16.79
C ASP A 232 17.78 4.32 15.96
N LEU A 233 18.26 3.09 15.81
CA LEU A 233 19.38 2.76 14.89
C LEU A 233 19.08 3.16 13.44
N LEU A 234 17.86 2.91 12.99
CA LEU A 234 17.44 3.28 11.64
C LEU A 234 17.28 4.81 11.48
N ALA A 235 16.85 5.50 12.53
CA ALA A 235 16.81 6.96 12.55
C ALA A 235 18.21 7.57 12.42
N ASP A 236 19.20 6.97 13.09
CA ASP A 236 20.60 7.41 12.98
C ASP A 236 21.15 7.13 11.59
N TRP A 237 20.91 5.94 11.03
CA TRP A 237 21.29 5.61 9.65
C TRP A 237 20.72 6.61 8.64
N LEU A 238 19.44 6.97 8.77
CA LEU A 238 18.77 7.96 7.91
C LEU A 238 19.40 9.36 7.99
N ARG A 239 20.01 9.73 9.12
CA ARG A 239 20.67 11.03 9.29
C ARG A 239 22.10 11.06 8.76
N THR A 240 22.77 9.91 8.71
CA THR A 240 24.21 9.84 8.38
C THR A 240 24.47 9.33 6.98
N GLU A 241 23.67 8.37 6.49
CA GLU A 241 23.89 7.64 5.23
C GLU A 241 22.78 7.89 4.19
N GLY A 242 21.67 8.53 4.61
CA GLY A 242 20.48 8.80 3.80
C GLY A 242 20.41 10.19 3.18
#